data_AF-Q5D9H8-F1
#
_entry.id   AF-Q5D9H8-F1
#
_cell.length_a   1.000
_cell.length_b   1.000
_cell.length_c   1.000
_cell.angle_alpha   90.00
_cell.angle_beta   90.00
_cell.angle_gamma   90.00
#
_symmetry.space_group_name_H-M   'P 1'
#
loop_
_entity.id
_entity.type
_entity.pdbx_description
1 polymer ?
#
loop_
_entity_poly.entity_id
_entity_poly.type
_entity_poly.pdbx_seq_one_letter_code
_entity_poly.pdbx_strand_id
1 'polypeptide(L)'
;MARRLLDMAPSMDVAQQTRKILQACEAATPNEDSHILNYDPLNPFDICAATYVPIYRGKESVRDPLSGAYYVPSMKGQLCRVTGVTEIGIEHQGLVIRSNRS
;
A
#
# COMPACT_ATOMS: atom_id res chain seq x y z
N MET A 1 -11.60 10.34 0.93
CA MET A 1 -11.74 9.04 1.63
C MET A 1 -13.19 8.63 1.84
N ALA A 2 -14.05 9.50 2.37
CA ALA A 2 -15.46 9.20 2.66
C ALA A 2 -16.25 8.59 1.48
N ARG A 3 -16.04 9.09 0.25
CA ARG A 3 -16.71 8.53 -0.94
C ARG A 3 -16.36 7.06 -1.19
N ARG A 4 -15.06 6.73 -1.17
CA ARG A 4 -14.59 5.33 -1.32
C ARG A 4 -15.18 4.41 -0.27
N LEU A 5 -15.32 4.88 0.98
CA LEU A 5 -15.96 4.10 2.04
C LEU A 5 -17.43 3.82 1.73
N LEU A 6 -18.18 4.81 1.22
CA LEU A 6 -19.58 4.62 0.83
C LEU A 6 -19.72 3.65 -0.36
N ASP A 7 -18.78 3.69 -1.31
CA ASP A 7 -18.79 2.80 -2.48
C ASP A 7 -18.56 1.32 -2.09
N MET A 8 -17.97 1.04 -0.92
CA MET A 8 -17.82 -0.32 -0.38
C MET A 8 -19.09 -0.86 0.33
N ALA A 9 -20.20 -0.12 0.30
CA ALA A 9 -21.48 -0.50 0.92
C ALA A 9 -21.35 -0.93 2.40
N PRO A 10 -20.90 -0.03 3.30
CA PRO A 10 -20.74 -0.35 4.72
C PRO A 10 -22.11 -0.47 5.40
N SER A 11 -22.12 -0.87 6.68
CA SER A 11 -23.33 -0.92 7.50
C SER A 11 -24.08 0.42 7.50
N MET A 12 -25.39 0.37 7.74
CA MET A 12 -26.25 1.56 7.69
C MET A 12 -25.75 2.68 8.61
N ASP A 13 -25.35 2.33 9.84
CA ASP A 13 -24.86 3.29 10.82
C ASP A 13 -23.57 3.99 10.34
N VAL A 14 -22.61 3.21 9.82
CA VAL A 14 -21.35 3.73 9.27
C VAL A 14 -21.62 4.58 8.03
N ALA A 15 -22.52 4.15 7.14
CA ALA A 15 -22.88 4.90 5.95
C ALA A 15 -23.51 6.26 6.30
N GLN A 16 -24.41 6.30 7.28
CA GLN A 16 -25.03 7.54 7.75
C GLN A 16 -23.99 8.51 8.33
N GLN A 17 -23.10 8.02 9.20
CA GLN A 17 -22.03 8.84 9.76
C GLN A 17 -21.08 9.36 8.66
N THR A 18 -20.72 8.50 7.70
CA THR A 18 -19.82 8.86 6.60
C THR A 18 -20.42 9.93 5.69
N ARG A 19 -21.73 9.88 5.41
CA ARG A 19 -22.43 10.92 4.63
C ARG A 19 -22.43 12.27 5.36
N LYS A 20 -22.64 12.28 6.68
CA LYS A 20 -22.59 13.52 7.48
C LYS A 20 -21.19 14.15 7.41
N ILE A 21 -20.14 13.34 7.54
CA ILE A 21 -18.75 13.81 7.42
C ILE A 21 -18.49 14.36 6.02
N LEU A 22 -18.92 13.66 4.97
CA LEU A 22 -18.76 14.11 3.59
C LEU A 22 -19.41 15.47 3.34
N GLN A 23 -20.65 15.67 3.80
CA GLN A 23 -21.35 16.95 3.69
C GLN A 23 -20.61 18.08 4.42
N ALA A 24 -20.05 17.81 5.60
CA ALA A 24 -19.27 18.79 6.34
C ALA A 24 -17.98 19.18 5.59
N CYS A 25 -17.28 18.21 4.97
CA CYS A 25 -16.11 18.47 4.13
C CYS A 25 -16.47 19.30 2.89
N GLU A 26 -17.56 18.96 2.21
CA GLU A 26 -18.00 19.67 0.99
C GLU A 26 -18.46 21.11 1.27
N ALA A 27 -18.98 21.38 2.47
CA ALA A 27 -19.42 22.71 2.89
C ALA A 27 -18.29 23.59 3.44
N ALA A 28 -17.12 23.04 3.78
CA ALA A 28 -15.99 23.80 4.30
C ALA A 28 -15.49 24.81 3.26
N THR A 29 -15.16 26.03 3.70
CA THR A 29 -14.62 27.09 2.83
C THR A 29 -13.40 27.73 3.50
N PRO A 30 -12.20 27.69 2.88
CA PRO A 30 -11.89 27.01 1.63
C PRO A 30 -12.00 25.48 1.76
N ASN A 31 -12.43 24.82 0.68
CA ASN A 31 -12.48 23.36 0.59
C ASN A 31 -11.12 22.82 0.15
N GLU A 32 -10.13 22.90 1.03
CA GLU A 32 -8.76 22.48 0.77
C GLU A 32 -8.13 21.80 1.99
N ASP A 33 -7.12 20.97 1.72
CA ASP A 33 -6.33 20.36 2.79
C ASP A 33 -5.43 21.41 3.44
N SER A 34 -5.43 21.45 4.78
CA SER A 34 -4.63 22.44 5.52
C SER A 34 -3.11 22.18 5.47
N HIS A 35 -2.69 20.97 5.11
CA HIS A 35 -1.29 20.55 5.10
C HIS A 35 -0.96 19.72 3.87
N ILE A 36 0.24 19.93 3.32
CA ILE A 36 0.78 19.10 2.26
C ILE A 36 1.29 17.79 2.88
N LEU A 37 0.80 16.66 2.35
CA LEU A 37 1.20 15.33 2.77
C LEU A 37 2.09 14.69 1.69
N ASN A 38 3.01 13.81 2.11
CA ASN A 38 3.73 12.93 1.19
C ASN A 38 2.82 11.74 0.76
N TYR A 39 1.70 12.08 0.14
CA TYR A 39 0.69 11.14 -0.32
C TYR A 39 0.03 11.70 -1.57
N ASP A 40 -0.02 10.88 -2.62
CA ASP A 40 -0.68 11.22 -3.88
C ASP A 40 -1.75 10.15 -4.15
N PRO A 41 -3.05 10.50 -4.10
CA PRO A 41 -4.13 9.54 -4.28
C PRO A 41 -4.30 9.07 -5.74
N LEU A 42 -3.70 9.75 -6.72
CA LEU A 42 -3.84 9.47 -8.15
C LEU A 42 -2.63 8.74 -8.73
N ASN A 43 -1.51 8.71 -8.02
CA ASN A 43 -0.29 8.03 -8.46
C ASN A 43 -0.17 6.64 -7.79
N PRO A 44 -0.21 5.52 -8.55
CA PRO A 44 0.00 4.20 -7.98
C PRO A 44 1.35 4.05 -7.28
N PHE A 45 1.35 3.41 -6.13
CA PHE A 45 2.55 3.13 -5.35
C PHE A 45 2.45 1.77 -4.65
N ASP A 46 3.60 1.21 -4.36
CA ASP A 46 3.76 0.09 -3.44
C ASP A 46 4.23 0.60 -2.08
N ILE A 47 3.96 -0.10 -0.99
CA ILE A 47 4.40 0.31 0.35
C ILE A 47 5.71 -0.41 0.67
N CYS A 48 6.73 0.34 1.10
CA CYS A 48 7.90 -0.30 1.67
C CYS A 48 7.55 -1.00 2.99
N ALA A 49 7.68 -2.33 3.04
CA ALA A 49 7.31 -3.12 4.22
C ALA A 49 8.24 -2.94 5.44
N ALA A 50 9.26 -2.08 5.34
CA ALA A 50 10.15 -1.73 6.45
C ALA A 50 10.05 -0.27 6.90
N THR A 51 9.95 0.68 5.96
CA THR A 51 9.92 2.11 6.27
C THR A 51 8.51 2.70 6.28
N TYR A 52 7.53 1.97 5.73
CA TYR A 52 6.14 2.41 5.58
C TYR A 52 5.97 3.69 4.74
N VAL A 53 6.94 3.97 3.87
CA VAL A 53 6.91 5.08 2.91
C VAL A 53 6.42 4.57 1.55
N PRO A 54 5.64 5.36 0.79
CA PRO A 54 5.23 5.00 -0.56
C PRO A 54 6.42 4.92 -1.52
N ILE A 55 6.45 3.87 -2.34
CA ILE A 55 7.35 3.66 -3.47
C ILE A 55 6.53 3.87 -4.73
N TYR A 56 6.58 5.07 -5.29
CA TYR A 56 5.82 5.42 -6.49
C TYR A 56 6.33 4.68 -7.73
N ARG A 57 5.41 4.44 -8.67
CA ARG A 57 5.70 3.76 -9.93
C ARG A 57 6.88 4.42 -10.66
N GLY A 58 7.80 3.60 -11.15
CA GLY A 58 9.02 4.06 -11.85
C GLY A 58 10.20 4.37 -10.92
N LYS A 59 10.02 4.38 -9.60
CA LYS A 59 11.14 4.38 -8.65
C LYS A 59 11.73 2.98 -8.51
N GLU A 60 13.02 2.92 -8.21
CA GLU A 60 13.71 1.66 -7.94
C GLU A 60 13.12 0.99 -6.69
N SER A 61 12.91 -0.32 -6.78
CA SER A 61 12.43 -1.14 -5.68
C SER A 61 13.04 -2.53 -5.73
N VAL A 62 13.06 -3.19 -4.59
CA VAL A 62 13.50 -4.58 -4.44
C VAL A 62 12.36 -5.35 -3.79
N ARG A 63 12.09 -6.55 -4.28
CA ARG A 63 11.00 -7.38 -3.78
C ARG A 63 11.52 -8.59 -3.03
N ASP A 64 10.76 -8.98 -2.02
CA ASP A 64 10.92 -10.29 -1.41
C ASP A 64 10.47 -11.38 -2.40
N PRO A 65 11.30 -12.41 -2.67
CA PRO A 65 11.00 -13.42 -3.69
C PRO A 65 9.82 -14.34 -3.35
N LEU A 66 9.42 -14.42 -2.08
CA LEU A 66 8.39 -15.34 -1.61
C LEU A 66 7.02 -14.64 -1.48
N SER A 67 6.96 -13.59 -0.66
CA SER A 67 5.73 -12.82 -0.41
C SER A 67 5.45 -11.78 -1.49
N GLY A 68 6.47 -11.38 -2.26
CA GLY A 68 6.38 -10.28 -3.21
C GLY A 68 6.37 -8.89 -2.57
N ALA A 69 6.57 -8.79 -1.24
CA ALA A 69 6.60 -7.53 -0.50
C ALA A 69 7.66 -6.57 -1.06
N TYR A 70 7.31 -5.29 -1.13
CA TYR A 70 8.15 -4.26 -1.71
C TYR A 70 9.04 -3.58 -0.66
N TYR A 71 10.25 -3.23 -1.09
CA TYR A 71 11.24 -2.54 -0.28
C TYR A 71 11.98 -1.50 -1.10
N VAL A 72 12.45 -0.45 -0.42
CA VAL A 72 13.43 0.48 -0.99
C VAL A 72 14.79 -0.23 -1.17
N PRO A 73 15.63 0.19 -2.14
CA PRO A 73 16.88 -0.50 -2.46
C PRO A 73 17.85 -0.68 -1.29
N SER A 74 17.86 0.25 -0.32
CA SER A 74 18.70 0.19 0.88
C SER A 74 18.39 -0.99 1.81
N MET A 75 17.27 -1.68 1.61
CA MET A 75 16.87 -2.85 2.39
C MET A 75 17.29 -4.19 1.76
N LYS A 76 17.88 -4.17 0.54
CA LYS A 76 18.34 -5.39 -0.13
C LYS A 76 19.34 -6.15 0.75
N GLY A 77 19.23 -7.47 0.78
CA GLY A 77 20.10 -8.34 1.58
C GLY A 77 19.73 -8.44 3.07
N GLN A 78 18.71 -7.70 3.53
CA GLN A 78 18.21 -7.83 4.90
C GLN A 78 17.10 -8.89 5.00
N LEU A 79 16.79 -9.31 6.22
CA LEU A 79 15.66 -10.19 6.51
C LEU A 79 14.32 -9.49 6.21
N CYS A 80 13.48 -10.14 5.41
CA CYS A 80 12.14 -9.68 5.07
C CYS A 80 11.26 -9.55 6.32
N ARG A 81 10.61 -8.39 6.49
CA ARG A 81 9.72 -8.08 7.62
C ARG A 81 8.35 -8.76 7.54
N VAL A 82 7.96 -9.17 6.33
CA VAL A 82 6.68 -9.84 6.08
C VAL A 82 6.79 -11.34 6.34
N THR A 83 7.80 -12.00 5.77
CA THR A 83 7.98 -13.46 5.90
C THR A 83 8.71 -13.84 7.17
N GLY A 84 9.63 -13.01 7.66
CA GLY A 84 10.51 -13.30 8.79
C GLY A 84 11.57 -14.37 8.53
N VAL A 85 11.69 -14.87 7.29
CA VAL A 85 12.57 -16.02 6.96
C VAL A 85 13.34 -15.89 5.65
N THR A 86 12.97 -14.95 4.77
CA THR A 86 13.62 -14.76 3.46
C THR A 86 14.50 -13.51 3.44
N GLU A 87 15.53 -13.54 2.60
CA GLU A 87 16.36 -12.38 2.31
C GLU A 87 15.74 -11.51 1.20
N ILE A 88 15.68 -10.19 1.41
CA ILE A 88 15.09 -9.24 0.47
C ILE A 88 15.95 -9.16 -0.80
N GLY A 89 15.35 -9.48 -1.95
CA GLY A 89 16.01 -9.36 -3.26
C GLY A 89 17.02 -10.45 -3.58
N ILE A 90 17.00 -11.57 -2.85
CA ILE A 90 17.81 -12.74 -3.18
C ILE A 90 17.34 -13.38 -4.50
N GLU A 91 18.30 -13.82 -5.31
CA GLU A 91 18.00 -14.56 -6.53
C GLU A 91 17.43 -15.93 -6.20
N HIS A 92 16.39 -16.36 -6.93
CA HIS A 92 15.72 -17.62 -6.68
C HIS A 92 15.14 -18.20 -7.97
N GLN A 93 14.85 -19.50 -7.97
CA GLN A 93 14.27 -20.21 -9.14
C GLN A 93 12.74 -20.06 -9.25
N GLY A 94 12.12 -19.25 -8.40
CA GLY A 94 10.65 -19.21 -8.25
C GLY A 94 10.12 -20.19 -7.20
N LEU A 95 8.85 -20.04 -6.87
CA LEU A 95 8.14 -20.94 -5.95
C LEU A 95 7.76 -22.24 -6.70
N VAL A 96 8.18 -23.39 -6.16
CA VAL A 96 7.84 -24.71 -6.71
C VAL A 96 6.98 -25.48 -5.70
N ILE A 97 5.73 -25.75 -6.08
CA ILE A 97 4.74 -26.43 -5.22
C ILE A 97 4.22 -27.75 -5.81
N ARG A 98 4.79 -28.22 -6.92
CA ARG A 98 4.41 -29.47 -7.59
C ARG A 98 5.65 -30.29 -7.93
N SER A 99 5.52 -31.61 -7.85
CA SER A 99 6.62 -32.55 -8.10
C SER A 99 6.92 -32.80 -9.58
N ASN A 100 6.03 -32.44 -10.51
CA ASN A 100 6.28 -32.63 -11.93
C ASN A 100 7.07 -31.45 -12.51
N ARG A 101 8.39 -31.63 -12.57
CA ARG A 101 9.25 -30.87 -13.49
C ARG A 101 9.11 -31.53 -14.87
N SER A 102 8.47 -30.85 -15.81
CA SER A 102 8.67 -31.07 -17.25
C SER A 102 9.50 -29.93 -17.79
#